data_AF-A0A7S2FZ40-F1
#
_entry.id   AF-A0A7S2FZ40-F1
#
_cell.length_a   1.000
_cell.length_b   1.000
_cell.length_c   1.000
_cell.angle_alpha   90.00
_cell.angle_beta   90.00
_cell.angle_gamma   90.00
#
_symmetry.space_group_name_H-M   'P 1'
#
loop_
_entity.id
_entity.type
_entity.pdbx_description
1 polymer ?
#
loop_
_entity_poly.entity_id
_entity_poly.type
_entity_poly.pdbx_seq_one_letter_code
_entity_poly.pdbx_strand_id
1 'polypeptide(L)'
;EKEVDEMRNMLQQYPTGIVACVSDSYDVFKACTEYWGTELKAMIEKRDGFLVVRPDSGELPGIVLQVLEKLESKFGSTPTSTGHKLLPPCIRVIQGDGIDIKSLDMILGAMRDAGWA
;
A
#
# COMPACT_ATOMS: atom_id res chain seq x y z
N GLU A 1 -0.78 17.60 9.83
CA GLU A 1 -0.03 17.17 11.02
C GLU A 1 -0.72 16.07 11.83
N LYS A 2 -2.06 16.05 12.00
CA LYS A 2 -2.71 14.99 12.81
C LYS A 2 -2.68 13.57 12.23
N GLU A 3 -2.87 13.41 10.92
CA GLU A 3 -3.00 12.09 10.29
C GLU A 3 -1.73 11.22 10.44
N VAL A 4 -0.54 11.79 10.18
CA VAL A 4 0.73 11.06 10.32
C VAL A 4 1.01 10.64 11.77
N ASP A 5 0.56 11.43 12.75
CA ASP A 5 0.71 11.09 14.17
C ASP A 5 -0.20 9.91 14.56
N GLU A 6 -1.44 9.87 14.05
CA GLU A 6 -2.36 8.75 14.24
C GLU A 6 -1.83 7.47 13.59
N MET A 7 -1.31 7.58 12.36
CA MET A 7 -0.64 6.50 11.63
C MET A 7 0.59 5.98 12.40
N ARG A 8 1.41 6.88 12.96
CA ARG A 8 2.56 6.52 13.79
C ARG A 8 2.12 5.79 15.05
N ASN A 9 1.07 6.29 15.71
CA ASN A 9 0.52 5.66 16.90
C ASN A 9 0.03 4.22 16.61
N MET A 10 -0.56 3.95 15.45
CA MET A 10 -0.91 2.58 15.05
C MET A 10 0.31 1.65 14.99
N LEU A 11 1.42 2.11 14.41
CA LEU A 11 2.67 1.33 14.36
C LEU A 11 3.27 1.09 15.76
N GLN A 12 3.11 2.05 16.68
CA GLN A 12 3.62 1.95 18.05
C GLN A 12 2.78 1.04 18.94
N GLN A 13 1.45 1.11 18.82
CA GLN A 13 0.54 0.29 19.63
C GLN A 13 0.64 -1.20 19.28
N TYR A 14 0.87 -1.50 18.01
CA TYR A 14 1.01 -2.87 17.52
C TYR A 14 2.42 -3.06 16.99
N PRO A 15 3.47 -3.26 17.80
CA PRO A 15 4.86 -3.25 17.34
C PRO A 15 5.26 -4.43 16.44
N THR A 16 4.50 -5.53 16.46
CA THR A 16 4.75 -6.75 15.67
C THR A 16 3.50 -7.24 14.96
N GLY A 17 3.66 -8.08 13.93
CA GLY A 17 2.57 -8.64 13.14
C GLY A 17 2.09 -7.71 12.02
N ILE A 18 0.91 -7.98 11.48
CA ILE A 18 0.34 -7.23 10.35
C ILE A 18 -0.47 -6.04 10.87
N VAL A 19 -0.23 -4.86 10.31
CA VAL A 19 -1.08 -3.67 10.54
C VAL A 19 -1.67 -3.24 9.22
N ALA A 20 -2.99 -3.31 9.08
CA ALA A 20 -3.70 -2.74 7.94
C ALA A 20 -4.26 -1.37 8.33
N CYS A 21 -3.94 -0.33 7.57
CA CYS A 21 -4.35 1.03 7.87
C CYS A 21 -5.08 1.64 6.67
N VAL A 22 -6.33 2.07 6.90
CA VAL A 22 -7.03 2.98 5.99
C VAL A 22 -6.18 4.23 5.85
N SER A 23 -5.82 4.59 4.61
CA SER A 23 -4.77 5.58 4.34
C SER A 23 -5.26 6.74 3.46
N ASP A 24 -6.57 6.84 3.23
CA ASP A 24 -7.20 7.81 2.35
C ASP A 24 -8.18 8.73 3.08
N SER A 25 -7.98 8.93 4.39
CA SER A 25 -8.81 9.85 5.19
C SER A 25 -8.77 11.28 4.67
N TYR A 26 -7.66 11.68 4.01
CA TYR A 26 -7.55 12.95 3.30
C TYR A 26 -7.00 12.78 1.88
N ASP A 27 -5.85 12.13 1.72
CA ASP A 27 -5.21 11.89 0.42
C ASP A 27 -4.29 10.67 0.49
N VAL A 28 -4.68 9.59 -0.20
CA VAL A 28 -3.94 8.33 -0.19
C VAL A 28 -2.56 8.43 -0.83
N PHE A 29 -2.39 9.29 -1.85
CA PHE A 29 -1.12 9.45 -2.53
C PHE A 29 -0.12 10.20 -1.65
N LYS A 30 -0.61 11.19 -0.90
CA LYS A 30 0.17 11.86 0.13
C LYS A 30 0.54 10.90 1.25
N ALA A 31 -0.42 10.10 1.74
CA ALA A 31 -0.14 9.09 2.76
C ALA A 31 0.93 8.08 2.31
N CYS A 32 0.87 7.63 1.06
CA CYS A 32 1.88 6.74 0.48
C CYS A 32 3.25 7.40 0.35
N THR A 33 3.32 8.65 -0.12
CA THR A 33 4.60 9.27 -0.51
C THR A 33 5.28 10.05 0.61
N GLU A 34 4.53 10.81 1.41
CA GLU A 34 5.07 11.68 2.47
C GLU A 34 5.06 10.99 3.83
N TYR A 35 4.02 10.23 4.15
CA TYR A 35 3.93 9.60 5.48
C TYR A 35 4.57 8.21 5.48
N TRP A 36 3.91 7.19 4.92
CA TRP A 36 4.44 5.83 4.88
C TRP A 36 5.79 5.75 4.19
N GLY A 37 5.93 6.40 3.03
CA GLY A 37 7.13 6.34 2.21
C GLY A 37 8.25 7.30 2.59
N THR A 38 8.05 8.22 3.54
CA THR A 38 9.11 9.14 4.00
C THR A 38 9.20 9.19 5.52
N GLU A 39 8.23 9.80 6.22
CA GLU A 39 8.30 10.01 7.66
C GLU A 39 8.31 8.71 8.49
N LEU A 40 7.51 7.71 8.09
CA LEU A 40 7.31 6.47 8.83
C LEU A 40 8.04 5.27 8.20
N LYS A 41 8.72 5.48 7.07
CA LYS A 41 9.39 4.43 6.28
C LYS A 41 10.35 3.59 7.13
N ALA A 42 11.20 4.25 7.90
CA ALA A 42 12.19 3.57 8.72
C ALA A 42 11.55 2.69 9.83
N MET A 43 10.36 3.06 10.32
CA MET A 43 9.62 2.24 11.29
C MET A 43 9.03 0.99 10.62
N ILE A 44 8.51 1.14 9.39
CA ILE A 44 7.94 0.04 8.60
C ILE A 44 9.02 -0.97 8.22
N GLU A 45 10.17 -0.51 7.72
CA GLU A 45 11.27 -1.38 7.29
C GLU A 45 11.90 -2.19 8.44
N LYS A 46 11.85 -1.69 9.67
CA LYS A 46 12.43 -2.33 10.86
C LYS A 46 11.43 -3.22 11.62
N ARG A 47 10.18 -3.29 11.16
CA ARG A 47 9.11 -3.99 11.85
C ARG A 47 9.26 -5.51 11.73
N ASP A 48 8.98 -6.24 12.81
CA ASP A 48 8.71 -7.68 12.75
C ASP A 48 7.26 -7.92 12.30
N GLY A 49 7.06 -7.92 10.98
CA GLY A 49 5.76 -7.93 10.32
C GLY A 49 5.74 -6.94 9.15
N PHE A 50 4.54 -6.55 8.71
CA PHE A 50 4.41 -5.61 7.58
C PHE A 50 3.18 -4.72 7.71
N LEU A 51 3.27 -3.56 7.07
CA LEU A 51 2.16 -2.63 6.89
C LEU A 51 1.35 -3.02 5.65
N VAL A 52 0.03 -2.91 5.73
CA VAL A 52 -0.88 -3.01 4.59
C VAL A 52 -1.58 -1.67 4.41
N VAL A 53 -1.29 -1.01 3.29
CA VAL A 53 -1.95 0.23 2.89
C VAL A 53 -3.32 -0.11 2.31
N ARG A 54 -4.37 0.49 2.86
CA ARG A 54 -5.76 0.29 2.40
C ARG A 54 -6.32 1.61 1.85
N PRO A 55 -6.40 1.80 0.53
CA PRO A 55 -7.36 2.75 -0.04
C PRO A 55 -8.80 2.26 0.23
N ASP A 56 -9.69 3.18 0.59
CA ASP A 56 -11.11 2.91 0.86
C ASP A 56 -12.04 3.78 -0.01
N SER A 57 -11.46 4.47 -1.00
CA SER A 57 -12.13 5.31 -1.99
C SER A 57 -11.27 5.43 -3.26
N GLY A 58 -11.89 5.84 -4.38
CA GLY A 58 -11.25 6.02 -5.68
C GLY A 58 -11.75 5.04 -6.74
N GLU A 59 -11.39 5.32 -8.01
CA GLU A 59 -11.92 4.56 -9.15
C GLU A 59 -11.11 3.29 -9.42
N LEU A 60 -11.80 2.16 -9.54
CA LEU A 60 -11.21 0.88 -9.92
C LEU A 60 -11.03 0.79 -11.45
N PRO A 61 -9.95 0.13 -11.93
CA PRO A 61 -8.86 -0.46 -11.15
C PRO A 61 -7.72 0.55 -10.85
N GLY A 62 -7.86 1.80 -11.31
CA GLY A 62 -6.79 2.80 -11.34
C GLY A 62 -6.20 3.12 -9.98
N ILE A 63 -7.03 3.21 -8.94
CA ILE A 63 -6.57 3.52 -7.58
C ILE A 63 -5.53 2.51 -7.07
N VAL A 64 -5.73 1.21 -7.35
CA VAL A 64 -4.81 0.15 -6.92
C VAL A 64 -3.44 0.33 -7.58
N LEU A 65 -3.42 0.55 -8.90
CA LEU A 65 -2.19 0.75 -9.65
C LEU A 65 -1.43 2.00 -9.18
N GLN A 66 -2.16 3.10 -8.99
CA GLN A 66 -1.57 4.36 -8.54
C GLN A 66 -0.96 4.22 -7.14
N VAL A 67 -1.64 3.55 -6.20
CA VAL A 67 -1.08 3.27 -4.87
C VAL A 67 0.19 2.42 -4.98
N LEU A 68 0.17 1.33 -5.77
CA LEU A 68 1.36 0.50 -6.00
C LEU A 68 2.54 1.30 -6.55
N GLU A 69 2.31 2.16 -7.55
CA GLU A 69 3.34 3.03 -8.14
C GLU A 69 3.90 4.04 -7.14
N LYS A 70 3.04 4.67 -6.32
CA LYS A 70 3.49 5.60 -5.28
C LYS A 70 4.35 4.88 -4.24
N LEU A 71 3.95 3.69 -3.82
CA LEU A 71 4.74 2.90 -2.87
C LEU A 71 6.07 2.44 -3.46
N GLU A 72 6.08 1.96 -4.71
CA GLU A 72 7.33 1.63 -5.40
C GLU A 72 8.27 2.83 -5.53
N SER A 73 7.75 4.03 -5.81
CA SER A 73 8.58 5.24 -5.88
C SER A 73 9.35 5.56 -4.59
N LYS A 74 8.91 5.00 -3.45
CA LYS A 74 9.49 5.24 -2.12
C LYS A 74 10.22 4.03 -1.55
N PHE A 75 9.67 2.83 -1.73
CA PHE A 75 10.19 1.58 -1.18
C PHE A 75 10.99 0.77 -2.18
N GLY A 76 10.88 1.07 -3.47
CA GLY A 76 11.39 0.25 -4.56
C GLY A 76 10.53 -1.00 -4.78
N SER A 77 10.99 -1.83 -5.71
CA SER A 77 10.41 -3.13 -6.00
C SER A 77 11.50 -4.10 -6.47
N THR A 78 11.21 -5.38 -6.44
CA THR A 78 12.07 -6.44 -7.00
C THR A 78 11.30 -7.25 -8.02
N PRO A 79 11.93 -7.70 -9.12
CA PRO A 79 11.27 -8.58 -10.06
C PRO A 79 11.01 -9.97 -9.44
N THR A 80 9.86 -10.55 -9.73
CA THR A 80 9.55 -11.96 -9.46
C THR A 80 10.18 -12.87 -10.52
N SER A 81 10.10 -14.20 -10.31
CA SER A 81 10.52 -15.18 -11.32
C SER A 81 9.72 -15.10 -12.63
N THR A 82 8.54 -14.48 -12.62
CA THR A 82 7.70 -14.24 -13.79
C THR A 82 7.89 -12.83 -14.39
N GLY A 83 8.86 -12.06 -13.90
CA GLY A 83 9.19 -10.72 -14.41
C GLY A 83 8.26 -9.59 -13.93
N HIS A 84 7.39 -9.85 -12.95
CA HIS A 84 6.48 -8.85 -12.39
C HIS A 84 7.14 -8.12 -11.21
N LYS A 85 6.73 -6.89 -10.93
CA LYS A 85 7.21 -6.06 -9.83
C LYS A 85 6.56 -6.48 -8.52
N LEU A 86 7.38 -6.70 -7.49
CA LEU A 86 6.95 -7.05 -6.15
C LEU A 86 7.46 -6.02 -5.14
N LEU A 87 6.56 -5.46 -4.33
CA LEU A 87 6.92 -4.57 -3.23
C LEU A 87 7.73 -5.31 -2.15
N PRO A 88 8.65 -4.61 -1.44
CA PRO A 88 9.46 -5.26 -0.41
C PRO A 88 8.58 -5.86 0.69
N PRO A 89 9.03 -6.93 1.39
CA PRO A 89 8.20 -7.69 2.32
C PRO A 89 7.52 -6.88 3.44
N CYS A 90 8.06 -5.72 3.79
CA CYS A 90 7.55 -4.86 4.85
C CYS A 90 6.29 -4.07 4.49
N ILE A 91 5.86 -4.05 3.22
CA ILE A 91 4.69 -3.27 2.79
C ILE A 91 3.84 -3.97 1.73
N ARG A 92 2.51 -3.91 1.88
CA ARG A 92 1.51 -4.50 0.98
C ARG A 92 0.34 -3.53 0.76
N VAL A 93 -0.54 -3.88 -0.18
CA VAL A 93 -1.78 -3.13 -0.47
C VAL A 93 -2.98 -4.07 -0.33
N ILE A 94 -4.09 -3.56 0.20
CA ILE A 94 -5.39 -4.25 0.20
C ILE A 94 -6.47 -3.31 -0.34
N GLN A 95 -7.18 -3.72 -1.39
CA GLN A 95 -8.37 -3.03 -1.86
C GLN A 95 -9.60 -3.65 -1.17
N GLY A 96 -10.29 -2.86 -0.35
CA GLY A 96 -11.52 -3.28 0.33
C GLY A 96 -12.80 -2.65 -0.24
N ASP A 97 -12.68 -1.50 -0.90
CA ASP A 97 -13.81 -0.74 -1.44
C ASP A 97 -14.14 -1.15 -2.88
N GLY A 98 -15.43 -1.14 -3.24
CA GLY A 98 -15.89 -1.46 -4.60
C GLY A 98 -15.61 -2.89 -5.10
N ILE A 99 -15.37 -3.85 -4.20
CA ILE A 99 -15.04 -5.24 -4.58
C ILE A 99 -16.29 -6.09 -4.85
N ASP A 100 -16.38 -6.60 -6.07
CA ASP A 100 -17.24 -7.70 -6.49
C ASP A 100 -16.47 -8.64 -7.44
N ILE A 101 -17.12 -9.68 -7.97
CA ILE A 101 -16.47 -10.66 -8.85
C ILE A 101 -15.93 -10.01 -10.14
N LYS A 102 -16.62 -9.00 -10.68
CA LYS A 102 -16.23 -8.32 -11.92
C LYS A 102 -15.09 -7.34 -11.67
N SER A 103 -15.15 -6.58 -10.58
CA SER A 103 -14.07 -5.65 -10.24
C SER A 103 -12.80 -6.39 -9.83
N LEU A 104 -12.91 -7.57 -9.22
CA LEU A 104 -11.76 -8.44 -8.98
C LEU A 104 -11.03 -8.82 -10.27
N ASP A 105 -11.74 -9.31 -11.29
CA ASP A 105 -11.14 -9.67 -12.59
C ASP A 105 -10.50 -8.44 -13.26
N MET A 106 -11.18 -7.30 -13.19
CA MET A 106 -10.69 -6.02 -13.70
C MET A 106 -9.39 -5.57 -13.02
N ILE A 107 -9.33 -5.63 -11.69
CA ILE A 107 -8.14 -5.25 -10.90
C ILE A 107 -6.98 -6.19 -11.22
N LEU A 108 -7.21 -7.50 -11.18
CA LEU A 108 -6.16 -8.50 -11.42
C LEU A 108 -5.62 -8.42 -12.86
N GLY A 109 -6.51 -8.22 -13.84
CA GLY A 109 -6.11 -7.98 -15.23
C GLY A 109 -5.25 -6.73 -15.37
N ALA A 110 -5.69 -5.61 -14.79
CA ALA A 110 -4.96 -4.36 -14.83
C ALA A 110 -3.59 -4.44 -14.12
N MET A 111 -3.52 -5.13 -12.97
CA MET A 111 -2.26 -5.38 -12.26
C MET A 111 -1.29 -6.20 -13.11
N ARG A 112 -1.76 -7.30 -13.70
CA ARG A 112 -0.95 -8.14 -14.58
C ARG A 112 -0.43 -7.34 -15.79
N ASP A 113 -1.30 -6.59 -16.45
CA ASP A 113 -0.95 -5.84 -17.66
C ASP A 113 0.03 -4.68 -17.34
N ALA A 114 -0.04 -4.12 -16.13
CA ALA A 114 0.92 -3.15 -15.59
C ALA A 114 2.18 -3.80 -14.97
N GLY A 115 2.29 -5.13 -15.02
CA GLY A 115 3.45 -5.89 -14.57
C GLY A 115 3.60 -5.99 -13.05
N TRP A 116 2.50 -5.97 -12.29
CA TRP A 116 2.50 -6.12 -10.83
C TRP A 116 2.23 -7.58 -10.40
N ALA A 117 2.90 -7.99 -9.31
CA ALA A 117 2.67 -9.25 -8.60
C ALA A 117 1.90 -9.04 -7.30
#